data_AF-A0A151U3X3-F1
#
_entry.id   AF-A0A151U3X3-F1
#
_cell.length_a   1.000
_cell.length_b   1.000
_cell.length_c   1.000
_cell.angle_alpha   90.00
_cell.angle_beta   90.00
_cell.angle_gamma   90.00
#
_symmetry.space_group_name_H-M   'P 1'
#
loop_
_entity.id
_entity.type
_entity.pdbx_description
1 polymer ?
#
loop_
_entity_poly.entity_id
_entity_poly.type
_entity_poly.pdbx_seq_one_letter_code
_entity_poly.pdbx_strand_id
1 'polypeptide(L)' 'MISQTICEIIEVDPSIPISTIIAHIKSAMGYTISYRKGWLWKQHAIENIFGNWEESYNKLSGMLQAM' A
#
# COMPACT_ATOMS: atom_id res chain seq x y z
N MET A 1 -0.16 12.75 -8.00
CA MET A 1 -0.30 12.01 -9.28
C MET A 1 -0.07 10.51 -9.10
N ILE A 2 1.16 9.96 -9.12
CA ILE A 2 1.35 8.49 -9.09
C ILE A 2 0.96 7.85 -7.74
N SER A 3 1.35 8.49 -6.64
CA SER A 3 1.03 8.00 -5.29
C SER A 3 -0.49 7.94 -5.06
N GLN A 4 -1.25 8.93 -5.57
CA GLN A 4 -2.71 8.91 -5.47
C GLN A 4 -3.34 7.77 -6.25
N THR A 5 -2.93 7.55 -7.51
CA THR A 5 -3.48 6.45 -8.32
C THR A 5 -3.20 5.08 -7.71
N ILE A 6 -2.03 4.91 -7.08
CA ILE A 6 -1.69 3.68 -6.37
C ILE A 6 -2.50 3.52 -5.09
N CYS A 7 -2.70 4.60 -4.33
CA CYS A 7 -3.59 4.58 -3.17
C CYS A 7 -5.01 4.20 -3.56
N GLU A 8 -5.59 4.77 -4.62
CA GLU A 8 -6.93 4.44 -5.10
C GLU A 8 -7.05 2.95 -5.47
N ILE A 9 -6.05 2.39 -6.16
CA ILE A 9 -6.03 0.96 -6.52
C ILE A 9 -5.99 0.06 -5.28
N ILE A 10 -5.20 0.43 -4.27
CA ILE A 10 -5.04 -0.35 -3.03
C ILE A 10 -6.24 -0.19 -2.10
N GLU A 11 -6.88 0.97 -2.11
CA GLU A 11 -8.11 1.22 -1.36
C GLU A 11 -9.26 0.36 -1.88
N VAL A 12 -9.35 0.20 -3.21
CA VAL A 12 -10.34 -0.68 -3.85
C VAL A 12 -10.04 -2.15 -3.61
N ASP A 13 -8.78 -2.59 -3.80
CA ASP A 13 -8.36 -3.95 -3.51
C ASP A 13 -6.93 -4.02 -2.91
N PRO A 14 -6.80 -4.18 -1.58
CA PRO A 14 -5.49 -4.23 -0.93
C PRO A 14 -4.71 -5.51 -1.25
N SER A 15 -5.39 -6.55 -1.75
CA SER A 15 -4.81 -7.83 -2.15
C SER A 15 -4.19 -7.80 -3.55
N ILE A 16 -4.24 -6.67 -4.26
CA ILE A 16 -3.70 -6.56 -5.62
C ILE A 16 -2.23 -6.99 -5.68
N PRO A 17 -1.87 -7.85 -6.64
CA PRO A 17 -0.50 -8.29 -6.81
C PRO A 17 0.36 -7.14 -7.33
N ILE A 18 1.62 -7.11 -6.89
CA ILE A 18 2.57 -6.05 -7.28
C ILE A 18 2.78 -6.02 -8.79
N SER A 19 2.72 -7.17 -9.46
CA SER A 19 2.82 -7.26 -10.92
C SER A 19 1.78 -6.39 -11.64
N THR A 20 0.54 -6.31 -11.11
CA THR A 20 -0.51 -5.44 -11.65
C THR A 20 -0.20 -3.97 -11.41
N ILE A 21 0.34 -3.61 -10.24
CA ILE A 21 0.78 -2.24 -9.94
C ILE A 21 1.89 -1.82 -10.91
N ILE A 22 2.88 -2.69 -11.16
CA ILE A 22 3.97 -2.44 -12.10
C ILE A 22 3.43 -2.26 -13.53
N ALA A 23 2.48 -3.11 -13.96
CA ALA A 23 1.84 -3.01 -15.27
C ALA A 23 1.07 -1.69 -15.42
N HIS A 24 0.35 -1.28 -14.38
CA HIS A 24 -0.38 -0.01 -14.37
C HIS A 24 0.57 1.19 -14.48
N ILE A 25 1.65 1.20 -13.70
CA ILE A 25 2.68 2.25 -13.75
C ILE A 25 3.36 2.28 -15.13
N LYS A 26 3.64 1.12 -15.71
CA LYS A 26 4.19 1.02 -17.07
C LYS A 26 3.24 1.61 -18.11
N SER A 27 1.94 1.37 -17.99
CA SER A 27 0.93 1.95 -18.86
C SER A 27 0.76 3.46 -18.66
N ALA A 28 0.80 3.93 -17.42
CA ALA A 28 0.56 5.34 -17.08
C ALA A 28 1.79 6.23 -17.34
N MET A 29 3.00 5.69 -17.16
CA MET A 29 4.24 6.48 -17.19
C MET A 29 5.21 6.08 -18.31
N GLY A 30 4.95 4.99 -19.01
CA GLY A 30 5.81 4.49 -20.09
C GLY A 30 7.11 3.83 -19.64
N TYR A 31 7.37 3.68 -18.33
CA TYR A 31 8.56 3.00 -17.82
C TYR A 31 8.22 1.85 -16.86
N THR A 32 9.09 0.83 -16.84
CA THR A 32 8.93 -0.32 -15.96
C THR A 32 9.68 -0.09 -14.66
N ILE A 33 9.02 -0.28 -13.52
CA ILE A 33 9.67 -0.25 -12.21
C ILE A 33 10.09 -1.66 -11.77
N SER A 34 11.12 -1.73 -10.92
CA SER A 34 11.48 -2.99 -10.30
C SER A 34 10.43 -3.44 -9.29
N TYR A 35 10.36 -4.74 -9.05
CA TYR A 35 9.45 -5.34 -8.08
C TYR A 35 9.58 -4.70 -6.68
N ARG A 36 10.82 -4.49 -6.22
CA ARG A 36 11.11 -3.85 -4.93
C ARG A 36 10.53 -2.44 -4.81
N LYS A 37 10.60 -1.64 -5.88
CA LYS A 37 9.98 -0.30 -5.90
C LYS A 37 8.45 -0.40 -5.85
N GLY A 38 7.87 -1.36 -6.56
CA GLY A 38 6.42 -1.61 -6.54
C GLY A 38 5.93 -2.03 -5.16
N TRP A 39 6.69 -2.88 -4.46
CA TRP A 39 6.40 -3.26 -3.08
C TRP A 39 6.45 -2.06 -2.13
N LEU A 40 7.49 -1.24 -2.23
CA LEU A 40 7.65 -0.08 -1.36
C LEU A 40 6.50 0.92 -1.53
N TRP A 41 6.08 1.17 -2.78
CA TRP A 41 4.92 2.00 -3.06
C TRP A 41 3.62 1.42 -2.54
N LYS A 42 3.43 0.08 -2.64
CA LYS A 42 2.29 -0.60 -2.03
C LYS A 42 2.25 -0.41 -0.52
N GLN A 43 3.38 -0.61 0.16
CA GLN A 43 3.47 -0.42 1.62
C GLN A 43 3.15 1.02 2.01
N HIS A 44 3.75 1.99 1.33
CA HIS A 44 3.53 3.40 1.62
C HIS A 44 2.06 3.82 1.45
N ALA A 45 1.39 3.30 0.42
CA ALA A 45 -0.04 3.54 0.22
C ALA A 45 -0.90 2.90 1.32
N ILE A 46 -0.56 1.68 1.76
CA ILE A 46 -1.24 1.02 2.88
C ILE A 46 -1.07 1.84 4.16
N GLU A 47 0.15 2.29 4.48
CA GLU A 47 0.40 3.14 5.65
C GLU A 47 -0.36 4.46 5.57
N ASN A 48 -0.50 5.05 4.39
CA ASN A 48 -1.25 6.29 4.20
C ASN A 48 -2.77 6.11 4.34
N ILE A 49 -3.33 4.96 3.92
CA ILE A 49 -4.78 4.69 3.96
C ILE A 49 -5.20 4.15 5.34
N PHE A 50 -4.48 3.14 5.82
CA PHE A 50 -4.84 2.39 7.04
C PHE A 50 -4.11 2.88 8.29
N GLY A 51 -3.18 3.83 8.13
CA GLY A 51 -2.32 4.28 9.20
C GLY A 51 -1.11 3.36 9.42
N ASN A 52 -0.23 3.78 10.32
CA ASN A 52 0.96 3.02 10.63
C ASN A 52 0.61 1.68 11.31
N TRP A 53 1.26 0.60 10.86
CA TRP A 53 1.09 -0.74 11.45
C TRP A 53 1.37 -0.75 12.95
N GLU A 54 2.41 -0.02 13.37
CA GLU A 54 2.83 0.05 14.78
C GLU A 54 1.74 0.66 15.67
N GLU A 55 1.06 1.70 15.17
CA GLU A 55 -0.04 2.34 15.89
C GLU A 55 -1.26 1.41 16.01
N SER A 56 -1.58 0.69 14.92
CA SER A 56 -2.64 -0.33 14.93
C SER A 56 -2.34 -1.46 15.91
N TYR A 57 -1.09 -1.94 15.96
CA TYR A 57 -0.68 -3.00 16.88
C TYR A 57 -0.72 -2.55 18.34
N ASN A 58 -0.24 -1.34 18.64
CA ASN A 58 -0.29 -0.77 19.98
C ASN A 58 -1.73 -0.61 20.48
N LYS A 59 -2.64 -0.16 19.60
CA LYS A 59 -4.06 -0.03 19.92
C LYS A 59 -4.69 -1.39 20.27
N LEU A 60 -4.38 -2.42 19.49
CA LEU A 60 -4.88 -3.77 19.68
C LEU A 60 -4.33 -4.40 20.97
N SER A 61 -3.03 -4.22 21.25
CA SER A 61 -2.39 -4.62 22.51
C SER A 61 -3.04 -3.95 23.72
N GLY A 62 -3.32 -2.65 23.65
CA GLY A 62 -4.01 -1.92 24.70
C GLY A 62 -5.44 -2.44 24.95
N MET A 63 -6.18 -2.78 23.89
CA MET A 63 -7.52 -3.37 24.01
C MET A 63 -7.48 -4.77 24.66
N LEU A 64 -6.50 -5.59 24.29
CA LEU A 64 -6.32 -6.93 24.86
C LEU A 64 -5.89 -6.88 26.33
N GLN A 65 -5.11 -5.88 26.73
CA GLN A 65 -4.71 -5.68 28.14
C GLN A 65 -5.82 -5.10 29.02
N ALA A 66 -6.80 -4.41 28.41
CA ALA A 66 -7.94 -3.82 29.12
C ALA A 66 -9.11 -4.80 29.31
N MET A 67 -9.02 -6.00 28.74
CA MET A 67 -10.00 -7.09 28.85
C MET A 67 -9.59 -8.09 29.94
#